data_AF-A0A7Y2B8G2-F1
#
_entry.id   AF-A0A7Y2B8G2-F1
#
_cell.length_a   1.000
_cell.length_b   1.000
_cell.length_c   1.000
_cell.angle_alpha   90.00
_cell.angle_beta   90.00
_cell.angle_gamma   90.00
#
_symmetry.space_group_name_H-M   'P 1'
#
loop_
_entity.id
_entity.type
_entity.pdbx_description
1 polymer ?
#
loop_
_entity_poly.entity_id
_entity_poly.type
_entity_poly.pdbx_seq_one_letter_code
_entity_poly.pdbx_strand_id
1 'polypeptide(L)'
;RNSIKGKDNVIAFWKNWQETTGGKMTFAKNTLLPIKVNKPTNYYKAVGSGVLAYTDITITLKDQSTTVRQHAVMMFNDDMKISNVFLYYDRTGIMELTNVVFGETE
;
A
#
# COMPACT_ATOMS: atom_id res chain seq x y z
N ARG A 1 4.72 -13.10 2.85
CA ARG A 1 4.70 -11.76 2.20
C ARG A 1 4.08 -11.94 0.83
N ASN A 2 3.00 -11.24 0.50
CA ASN A 2 2.37 -11.32 -0.81
C ASN A 2 3.00 -10.25 -1.71
N SER A 3 3.39 -10.61 -2.93
CA SER A 3 3.93 -9.67 -3.92
C SER A 3 3.15 -9.81 -5.22
N ILE A 4 2.75 -8.68 -5.81
CA ILE A 4 2.10 -8.63 -7.12
C ILE A 4 3.14 -8.16 -8.13
N LYS A 5 3.30 -8.88 -9.23
CA LYS A 5 4.31 -8.59 -10.27
C LYS A 5 3.65 -8.48 -11.64
N GLY A 6 4.18 -7.58 -12.46
CA GLY A 6 3.66 -7.29 -13.80
C GLY A 6 2.59 -6.21 -13.77
N LYS A 7 2.65 -5.30 -14.74
CA LYS A 7 1.76 -4.13 -14.84
C LYS A 7 0.29 -4.55 -14.83
N ASP A 8 -0.08 -5.55 -15.63
CA ASP A 8 -1.47 -5.97 -15.79
C ASP A 8 -2.03 -6.56 -14.49
N ASN A 9 -1.24 -7.37 -13.77
CA ASN A 9 -1.66 -7.92 -12.48
C ASN A 9 -1.83 -6.83 -11.41
N VAL A 10 -0.95 -5.83 -11.39
CA VAL A 10 -1.08 -4.68 -10.46
C VAL A 10 -2.33 -3.88 -10.78
N ILE A 11 -2.60 -3.60 -12.06
CA ILE A 11 -3.80 -2.89 -12.49
C ILE A 11 -5.06 -3.69 -12.15
N ALA A 12 -5.07 -4.99 -12.45
CA ALA A 12 -6.20 -5.87 -12.16
C ALA A 12 -6.50 -5.92 -10.66
N PHE A 13 -5.48 -6.05 -9.82
CA PHE A 13 -5.64 -6.03 -8.36
C PHE A 13 -6.32 -4.74 -7.89
N TRP A 14 -5.85 -3.58 -8.32
CA TRP A 14 -6.41 -2.30 -7.88
C TRP A 14 -7.82 -2.04 -8.43
N LYS A 15 -8.08 -2.40 -9.69
CA LYS A 15 -9.42 -2.29 -10.28
C LYS A 15 -10.46 -3.14 -9.55
N ASN A 16 -10.06 -4.36 -9.16
CA ASN A 16 -10.96 -5.30 -8.52
C ASN A 16 -10.97 -5.17 -6.99
N TRP A 17 -10.20 -4.24 -6.41
CA TRP A 17 -10.02 -4.15 -4.96
C TRP A 17 -11.35 -3.92 -4.23
N GLN A 18 -12.18 -2.99 -4.72
CA GLN A 18 -13.49 -2.69 -4.13
C GLN A 18 -14.44 -3.90 -4.24
N GLU A 19 -14.48 -4.57 -5.39
CA GLU A 19 -15.31 -5.75 -5.60
C GLU A 19 -14.86 -6.93 -4.71
N THR A 20 -13.55 -7.11 -4.55
CA THR A 20 -12.97 -8.23 -3.80
C THR A 20 -13.10 -8.03 -2.29
N THR A 21 -13.01 -6.79 -1.81
CA THR A 21 -13.01 -6.48 -0.37
C THR A 21 -14.37 -6.00 0.15
N GLY A 22 -15.29 -5.60 -0.73
CA GLY A 22 -16.52 -4.90 -0.37
C GLY A 22 -16.28 -3.52 0.25
N GLY A 23 -15.05 -2.99 0.13
CA GLY A 23 -14.58 -1.82 0.86
C GLY A 23 -14.31 -0.59 0.02
N LYS A 24 -14.04 0.52 0.71
CA LYS A 24 -13.49 1.76 0.15
C LYS A 24 -12.18 2.09 0.85
N MET A 25 -11.24 2.67 0.10
CA MET A 25 -9.96 3.16 0.63
C MET A 25 -9.78 4.62 0.25
N THR A 26 -9.45 5.46 1.21
CA THR A 26 -9.13 6.88 1.00
C THR A 26 -7.75 7.21 1.56
N PHE A 27 -7.11 8.19 0.95
CA PHE A 27 -5.74 8.60 1.29
C PHE A 27 -5.74 10.07 1.74
N ALA A 28 -5.11 10.35 2.87
CA ALA A 28 -4.99 11.70 3.42
C ALA A 28 -3.59 11.97 4.00
N LYS A 29 -3.30 13.25 4.27
CA LYS A 29 -2.06 13.71 4.95
C LYS A 29 -0.78 13.13 4.35
N ASN A 30 -0.62 13.33 3.04
CA ASN A 30 0.54 12.85 2.30
C ASN A 30 1.78 13.70 2.61
N THR A 31 2.86 13.04 3.02
CA THR A 31 4.20 13.61 3.06
C THR A 31 5.07 12.86 2.08
N LEU A 32 5.63 13.56 1.10
CA LEU A 32 6.47 12.99 0.06
C LEU A 32 7.90 13.51 0.23
N LEU A 33 8.86 12.61 0.37
CA LEU A 33 10.27 12.92 0.48
C LEU A 33 11.02 12.26 -0.68
N PRO A 34 11.54 13.03 -1.65
CA PRO A 34 12.39 12.47 -2.70
C PRO A 34 13.70 11.94 -2.10
N ILE A 35 14.17 10.81 -2.61
CA ILE A 35 15.40 10.17 -2.18
C ILE A 35 16.21 9.69 -3.38
N LYS A 36 17.53 9.57 -3.19
CA LYS A 36 18.43 8.89 -4.10
C LYS A 36 19.22 7.83 -3.34
N VAL A 37 19.02 6.57 -3.71
CA VAL A 37 19.64 5.42 -3.06
C VAL A 37 20.84 4.97 -3.88
N ASN A 38 22.04 5.33 -3.43
CA ASN A 38 23.29 5.00 -4.13
C ASN A 38 23.82 3.59 -3.82
N LYS A 39 23.39 3.00 -2.71
CA LYS A 39 23.76 1.64 -2.30
C LYS A 39 22.53 0.92 -1.74
N PRO A 40 22.34 -0.37 -2.03
CA PRO A 40 21.20 -1.11 -1.53
C PRO A 40 21.28 -1.23 0.00
N THR A 41 20.25 -0.75 0.70
CA THR A 41 20.15 -0.82 2.17
C THR A 41 19.14 -1.85 2.65
N ASN A 42 18.43 -2.52 1.73
CA ASN A 42 17.37 -3.46 2.05
C ASN A 42 17.52 -4.79 1.29
N TYR A 43 16.78 -5.81 1.75
CA TYR A 43 16.72 -7.14 1.12
C TYR A 43 16.37 -7.09 -0.37
N TYR A 44 15.57 -6.11 -0.78
CA TYR A 44 15.10 -5.93 -2.16
C TYR A 44 16.15 -5.28 -3.07
N LYS A 45 17.29 -4.88 -2.52
CA LYS A 45 18.41 -4.25 -3.23
C LYS A 45 18.01 -3.07 -4.13
N ALA A 46 16.98 -2.33 -3.70
CA ALA A 46 16.50 -1.17 -4.44
C ALA A 46 17.57 -0.07 -4.46
N VAL A 47 17.90 0.42 -5.66
CA VAL A 47 18.84 1.52 -5.91
C VAL A 47 18.23 2.49 -6.93
N GLY A 48 18.72 3.73 -6.96
CA GLY A 48 18.26 4.76 -7.88
C GLY A 48 17.40 5.84 -7.23
N SER A 49 16.63 6.56 -8.04
CA SER A 49 15.74 7.63 -7.60
C SER A 49 14.43 7.07 -7.08
N GLY A 50 13.91 7.65 -6.01
CA GLY A 50 12.66 7.22 -5.40
C GLY A 50 11.98 8.30 -4.58
N VAL A 51 10.83 7.96 -4.03
CA VAL A 51 10.07 8.78 -3.09
C VAL A 51 9.67 7.92 -1.90
N LEU A 52 9.94 8.43 -0.70
CA LEU A 52 9.30 7.96 0.53
C LEU A 52 7.98 8.71 0.67
N ALA A 53 6.88 7.97 0.82
CA ALA A 53 5.55 8.52 1.03
C ALA A 53 5.03 8.08 2.39
N TYR A 54 4.59 9.03 3.20
CA TYR A 54 3.88 8.77 4.44
C TYR A 54 2.45 9.28 4.30
N THR A 55 1.49 8.38 4.40
CA THR A 55 0.08 8.64 4.05
C THR A 55 -0.81 8.01 5.09
N ASP A 56 -1.86 8.71 5.52
CA ASP A 56 -2.94 8.10 6.29
C ASP A 56 -3.83 7.35 5.29
N ILE A 57 -3.98 6.04 5.47
CA ILE A 57 -4.95 5.23 4.72
C ILE A 57 -6.14 4.97 5.61
N THR A 58 -7.33 5.36 5.15
CA THR A 58 -8.59 5.01 5.81
C THR A 58 -9.26 3.93 5.00
N ILE A 59 -9.51 2.78 5.64
CA ILE A 59 -10.25 1.66 5.05
C ILE A 59 -11.63 1.68 5.68
N THR A 60 -12.66 1.66 4.82
CA THR A 60 -14.07 1.61 5.22
C THR A 60 -14.68 0.33 4.67
N LEU A 61 -15.30 -0.47 5.55
CA LEU A 61 -16.01 -1.70 5.24
C LEU A 61 -17.43 -1.58 5.80
N LYS A 62 -18.46 -1.70 4.95
CA LYS A 62 -19.84 -1.32 5.30
C LYS A 62 -19.86 0.11 5.92
N ASP A 63 -20.36 0.27 7.13
CA ASP A 63 -20.44 1.55 7.85
C ASP A 63 -19.33 1.75 8.90
N GLN A 64 -18.36 0.85 8.95
CA GLN A 64 -17.24 0.89 9.90
C GLN A 64 -15.94 1.27 9.20
N SER A 65 -15.05 1.98 9.89
CA SER A 65 -13.77 2.40 9.31
C SER A 65 -12.62 2.36 10.30
N THR A 66 -11.41 2.23 9.77
CA THR A 66 -10.16 2.34 10.51
C THR A 66 -9.16 3.15 9.71
N THR A 67 -8.30 3.90 10.39
CA THR A 67 -7.24 4.69 9.75
C THR A 67 -5.89 4.24 10.27
N VAL A 68 -4.95 3.94 9.38
CA VAL A 68 -3.57 3.58 9.74
C VAL A 68 -2.57 4.44 8.95
N ARG A 69 -1.42 4.72 9.56
CA ARG A 69 -0.32 5.40 8.88
C ARG A 69 0.43 4.39 8.02
N GLN A 70 0.47 4.62 6.72
CA GLN A 70 1.27 3.88 5.76
C GLN A 70 2.57 4.61 5.46
N HIS A 71 3.67 3.88 5.47
CA HIS A 71 4.94 4.26 4.85
C HIS A 71 5.11 3.46 3.56
N ALA A 72 5.28 4.15 2.44
CA ALA A 72 5.51 3.57 1.13
C ALA A 72 6.85 4.04 0.55
N VAL A 73 7.55 3.15 -0.13
CA VAL A 73 8.77 3.45 -0.88
C VAL A 73 8.51 3.16 -2.34
N MET A 74 8.56 4.18 -3.18
CA MET A 74 8.38 4.07 -4.62
C MET A 74 9.71 4.35 -5.32
N MET A 75 10.19 3.40 -6.12
CA MET A 75 11.41 3.55 -6.91
C MET A 75 11.06 3.72 -8.37
N PHE A 76 11.87 4.50 -9.08
CA PHE A 76 11.70 4.77 -10.51
C PHE A 76 12.82 4.13 -11.33
N ASN A 77 12.49 3.68 -12.53
CA ASN A 77 13.48 3.28 -13.53
C ASN A 77 14.00 4.50 -14.32
N ASP A 78 14.91 4.25 -15.27
CA ASP A 78 15.53 5.30 -16.10
C ASP A 78 14.52 6.05 -16.99
N ASP A 79 13.37 5.43 -17.30
CA ASP A 79 12.26 6.08 -18.00
C ASP A 79 11.34 6.91 -17.08
N MET A 80 11.75 7.13 -15.82
CA MET A 80 10.95 7.79 -14.77
C MET A 80 9.60 7.11 -14.47
N LYS A 81 9.48 5.81 -14.72
CA LYS A 81 8.30 5.00 -14.38
C LYS A 81 8.52 4.24 -13.08
N ILE A 82 7.45 4.01 -12.32
CA ILE A 82 7.51 3.23 -11.09
C ILE A 82 7.95 1.79 -11.42
N SER A 83 9.08 1.37 -10.87
CA SER A 83 9.64 0.02 -11.02
C SER A 83 9.29 -0.87 -9.83
N ASN A 84 9.29 -0.29 -8.62
CA ASN A 84 9.00 -1.00 -7.38
C ASN A 84 8.20 -0.12 -6.43
N VAL A 85 7.26 -0.75 -5.72
CA VAL A 85 6.53 -0.14 -4.60
C VAL A 85 6.62 -1.08 -3.40
N PHE A 86 7.07 -0.56 -2.27
CA PHE A 86 7.11 -1.27 -1.00
C PHE A 86 6.17 -0.57 -0.04
N LEU A 87 5.20 -1.30 0.51
CA LEU A 87 4.20 -0.77 1.43
C LEU A 87 4.44 -1.34 2.83
N TYR A 88 4.44 -0.47 3.83
CA TYR A 88 4.63 -0.79 5.23
C TYR A 88 3.55 -0.07 6.03
N TYR A 89 2.75 -0.84 6.78
CA TYR A 89 1.73 -0.31 7.66
C TYR A 89 1.43 -1.34 8.73
N ASP A 90 0.99 -0.88 9.90
CA ASP A 90 0.43 -1.75 10.91
C ASP A 90 -0.94 -2.23 10.43
N ARG A 91 -1.11 -3.55 10.35
CA ARG A 91 -2.35 -4.18 9.89
C ARG A 91 -3.34 -4.44 11.01
N THR A 92 -2.97 -4.23 12.27
CA THR A 92 -3.78 -4.63 13.44
C THR A 92 -5.19 -4.05 13.36
N GLY A 93 -5.33 -2.73 13.22
CA GLY A 93 -6.65 -2.09 13.11
C GLY A 93 -7.46 -2.51 11.87
N ILE A 94 -6.79 -2.90 10.78
CA ILE A 94 -7.46 -3.42 9.57
C ILE A 94 -8.01 -4.83 9.82
N MET A 95 -7.24 -5.68 10.50
CA MET A 95 -7.67 -7.03 10.87
C MET A 95 -8.84 -6.98 11.86
N GLU A 96 -8.77 -6.10 12.86
CA GLU A 96 -9.87 -5.87 13.81
C GLU A 96 -11.14 -5.41 13.10
N LEU A 97 -11.04 -4.41 12.20
CA LEU A 97 -12.17 -3.95 11.40
C LEU A 97 -12.78 -5.10 10.57
N THR A 98 -11.94 -5.92 9.93
CA THR A 98 -12.37 -7.05 9.12
C THR A 98 -13.12 -8.08 9.97
N ASN A 99 -12.61 -8.39 11.16
CA ASN A 99 -13.25 -9.32 12.10
C ASN A 99 -14.60 -8.80 12.62
N VAL A 100 -14.73 -7.50 12.86
CA VAL A 100 -16.01 -6.90 13.29
C VAL A 100 -17.04 -6.91 12.16
N VAL A 101 -16.62 -6.66 10.92
CA VAL A 101 -17.53 -6.51 9.78
C VAL A 101 -17.93 -7.84 9.15
N PHE A 102 -17.02 -8.82 9.17
CA PHE A 102 -17.16 -10.11 8.50
C PHE A 102 -17.02 -11.32 9.43
N GLY A 103 -16.57 -11.18 10.67
CA GLY A 103 -16.95 -12.13 11.72
C GLY A 103 -18.42 -11.86 12.04
N GLU A 104 -19.33 -12.84 12.03
CA GLU A 104 -19.28 -14.12 12.72
C GLU A 104 -19.87 -15.26 11.87
N THR A 105 -19.32 -16.48 12.04
CA THR A 105 -20.11 -17.72 12.07
C THR A 105 -19.51 -18.64 13.12
N GLU A 106 -19.97 -18.51 14.36
CA GLU A 106 -20.42 -19.64 15.18
C GLU A 106 -21.80 -19.30 15.74
#